data_AF-A0A3B8ZH26-F1
#
_entry.id   AF-A0A3B8ZH26-F1
#
_cell.length_a   1.000
_cell.length_b   1.000
_cell.length_c   1.000
_cell.angle_alpha   90.00
_cell.angle_beta   90.00
_cell.angle_gamma   90.00
#
_symmetry.space_group_name_H-M   'P 1'
#
loop_
_entity.id
_entity.type
_entity.pdbx_description
1 polymer ?
#
loop_
_entity_poly.entity_id
_entity_poly.type
_entity_poly.pdbx_seq_one_letter_code
_entity_poly.pdbx_strand_id
1 'polypeptide(L)'
;MPRHTNTSSNQSRRQTGWIWAIIFLVNAVVVVDSWKHHNRIVKCCDASMRQAALKIDRHSNTGYELGMRRLILPLQAIDGLHWIMHAQSMLRDSKWRVRSTTGDNFPQGRDVHWSHGFLWSLMAFATVHGWLADLPVAASVEAVAPYVNTFFLVIAIVVCPWMLRRRLGNLGAVGLSCSMIGVHSFYQLFMVGYIDHHGAIAMASLFCVLLVAAGGAGWTVATPSDELLFRESRLVTPKKRSNRRSGGTALSKAGQNIE
;
A
#
# COMPACT_ATOMS: atom_id res chain seq x y z
N MET A 1 27.57 -49.80 11.39
CA MET A 1 26.69 -48.80 10.74
C MET A 1 26.63 -47.56 11.61
N PRO A 2 27.17 -46.40 11.18
CA PRO A 2 27.16 -45.18 11.98
C PRO A 2 25.76 -44.53 11.97
N ARG A 3 25.20 -44.27 13.16
CA ARG A 3 23.97 -43.47 13.33
C ARG A 3 24.25 -42.03 12.91
N HIS A 4 23.69 -41.59 11.78
CA HIS A 4 23.57 -40.16 11.50
C HIS A 4 22.66 -39.52 12.56
N THR A 5 23.25 -38.80 13.50
CA THR A 5 22.52 -38.06 14.53
C THR A 5 21.91 -36.79 13.93
N ASN A 6 20.60 -36.57 14.18
CA ASN A 6 19.74 -35.48 13.71
C ASN A 6 20.10 -34.06 14.21
N THR A 7 21.39 -33.69 14.28
CA THR A 7 21.84 -32.40 14.82
C THR A 7 21.52 -31.20 13.92
N SER A 8 21.27 -31.41 12.62
CA SER A 8 21.00 -30.32 11.66
C SER A 8 19.66 -29.61 11.86
N SER A 9 18.65 -30.29 12.43
CA SER A 9 17.29 -29.75 12.56
C SER A 9 17.15 -28.64 13.60
N ASN A 10 17.92 -28.71 14.70
CA ASN A 10 17.86 -27.71 15.78
C ASN A 10 18.61 -26.41 15.43
N GLN A 11 19.65 -26.50 14.59
CA GLN A 11 20.43 -25.33 14.19
C GLN A 11 19.62 -24.41 13.25
N SER A 12 18.82 -24.96 12.33
CA SER A 12 18.00 -24.14 11.43
C SER A 12 16.83 -23.42 12.14
N ARG A 13 16.24 -24.06 13.16
CA ARG A 13 15.18 -23.43 13.99
C ARG A 13 15.73 -22.26 14.80
N ARG A 14 16.89 -22.41 15.45
CA ARG A 14 17.52 -21.30 16.20
C ARG A 14 17.91 -20.13 15.30
N GLN A 15 18.32 -20.41 14.06
CA GLN A 15 18.70 -19.37 13.09
C GLN A 15 17.54 -18.51 12.55
N THR A 16 16.27 -18.86 12.81
CA THR A 16 15.11 -18.06 12.34
C THR A 16 14.42 -17.27 13.45
N GLY A 17 14.59 -17.66 14.72
CA GLY A 17 13.94 -16.98 15.85
C GLY A 17 14.34 -15.52 16.02
N TRP A 18 15.62 -15.19 15.85
CA TRP A 18 16.13 -13.83 16.04
C TRP A 18 15.59 -12.83 15.01
N ILE A 19 15.25 -13.27 13.79
CA ILE A 19 14.67 -12.43 12.74
C ILE A 19 13.30 -11.93 13.19
N TRP A 20 12.46 -12.84 13.67
CA TRP A 20 11.12 -12.50 14.15
C TRP A 20 11.18 -11.65 15.41
N ALA A 21 12.17 -11.85 16.27
CA ALA A 21 12.42 -10.97 17.41
C ALA A 21 12.73 -9.53 16.96
N ILE A 22 13.54 -9.35 15.91
CA ILE A 22 13.83 -8.01 15.37
C ILE A 22 12.61 -7.41 14.67
N ILE A 23 11.90 -8.17 13.84
CA ILE A 23 10.66 -7.70 13.19
C ILE A 23 9.62 -7.27 14.23
N PHE A 24 9.50 -8.04 15.32
CA PHE A 24 8.65 -7.69 16.46
C PHE A 24 9.11 -6.39 17.13
N LEU A 25 10.41 -6.25 17.39
CA LEU A 25 10.98 -5.02 17.97
C LEU A 25 10.73 -3.80 17.08
N VAL A 26 10.91 -3.92 15.77
CA VAL A 26 10.64 -2.86 14.80
C VAL A 26 9.16 -2.45 14.83
N ASN A 27 8.23 -3.40 14.87
CA ASN A 27 6.81 -3.09 15.03
C ASN A 27 6.51 -2.45 16.38
N ALA A 28 7.15 -2.89 17.46
CA ALA A 28 6.99 -2.28 18.79
C ALA A 28 7.42 -0.80 18.77
N VAL A 29 8.49 -0.46 18.06
CA VAL A 29 8.90 0.94 17.84
C VAL A 29 7.80 1.73 17.12
N VAL A 30 7.24 1.20 16.03
CA VAL A 30 6.12 1.84 15.31
C VAL A 30 4.92 2.05 16.22
N VAL A 31 4.54 1.05 17.02
CA VAL A 31 3.39 1.14 17.95
C VAL A 31 3.62 2.22 19.01
N VAL A 32 4.81 2.26 19.62
CA VAL A 32 5.15 3.26 20.65
C VAL A 32 5.15 4.67 20.06
N ASP A 33 5.74 4.85 18.88
CA ASP A 33 5.76 6.15 18.19
C ASP A 33 4.34 6.59 17.79
N SER A 34 3.56 5.67 17.24
CA SER A 34 2.15 5.86 16.87
C SER A 34 1.30 6.30 18.06
N TRP A 35 1.49 5.68 19.23
CA TRP A 35 0.81 6.07 20.46
C TRP A 35 1.18 7.50 20.89
N LYS A 36 2.46 7.87 20.81
CA LYS A 36 2.90 9.25 21.11
C LYS A 36 2.29 10.26 20.15
N HIS A 37 2.26 9.96 18.85
CA HIS A 37 1.66 10.83 17.84
C HIS A 37 0.15 10.98 18.03
N HIS A 38 -0.55 9.87 18.28
CA HIS A 38 -1.98 9.92 18.59
C HIS A 38 -2.28 10.81 19.81
N ASN A 39 -1.54 10.63 20.91
CA ASN A 39 -1.74 11.43 22.12
C ASN A 39 -1.55 12.94 21.87
N ARG A 40 -0.64 13.32 20.97
CA ARG A 40 -0.47 14.73 20.57
C ARG A 40 -1.68 15.22 19.78
N ILE A 41 -2.17 14.44 18.82
CA ILE A 41 -3.38 14.77 18.04
C ILE A 41 -4.58 14.95 18.96
N VAL A 42 -4.83 14.00 19.87
CA VAL A 42 -5.93 14.08 20.84
C VAL A 42 -5.83 15.34 21.69
N LYS A 43 -4.65 15.63 22.24
CA LYS A 43 -4.43 16.87 23.03
C LYS A 43 -4.72 18.13 22.23
N CYS A 44 -4.33 18.19 20.95
CA CYS A 44 -4.63 19.33 20.07
C CYS A 44 -6.14 19.44 19.80
N CYS A 45 -6.82 18.33 19.52
CA CYS A 45 -8.28 18.30 19.32
C CYS A 45 -9.00 18.79 20.58
N ASP A 46 -8.63 18.29 21.75
CA ASP A 46 -9.25 18.64 23.04
C ASP A 46 -9.00 20.10 23.42
N ALA A 47 -7.79 20.62 23.15
CA ALA A 47 -7.47 22.02 23.40
C ALA A 47 -8.25 22.98 22.48
N SER A 48 -8.60 22.56 21.26
CA SER A 48 -9.35 23.38 20.32
C SER A 48 -10.86 23.34 20.57
N MET A 49 -11.41 22.23 21.07
CA MET A 49 -12.85 22.07 21.31
C MET A 49 -13.33 22.57 22.68
N ARG A 50 -12.67 23.58 23.26
CA ARG A 50 -12.92 24.10 24.62
C ARG A 50 -14.35 24.62 24.92
N GLN A 51 -15.29 24.54 23.98
CA GLN A 51 -16.63 25.16 24.13
C GLN A 51 -17.84 24.21 24.10
N ALA A 52 -17.71 22.96 23.63
CA ALA A 52 -18.77 21.95 23.80
C ALA A 52 -18.23 20.55 23.50
N ALA A 53 -18.48 19.59 24.37
CA ALA A 53 -18.27 18.18 24.01
C ALA A 53 -19.19 17.84 22.85
N LEU A 54 -18.62 17.55 21.66
CA LEU A 54 -19.38 17.07 20.52
C LEU A 54 -20.11 15.80 20.93
N LYS A 55 -21.44 15.86 20.94
CA LYS A 55 -22.28 14.70 21.20
C LYS A 55 -22.37 13.85 19.95
N ILE A 56 -22.42 12.55 20.17
CA ILE A 56 -22.62 11.57 19.10
C ILE A 56 -24.06 11.69 18.61
N ASP A 57 -24.22 11.78 17.30
CA ASP A 57 -25.52 11.77 16.63
C ASP A 57 -25.48 10.72 15.50
N ARG A 58 -26.24 9.63 15.67
CA ARG A 58 -26.29 8.52 14.70
C ARG A 58 -26.97 8.92 13.39
N HIS A 59 -27.76 9.99 13.38
CA HIS A 59 -28.44 10.50 12.20
C HIS A 59 -27.62 11.56 11.45
N SER A 60 -26.54 12.06 12.05
CA SER A 60 -25.65 13.02 11.42
C SER A 60 -24.75 12.35 10.38
N ASN A 61 -24.47 13.09 9.30
CA ASN A 61 -23.55 12.69 8.25
C ASN A 61 -22.11 12.45 8.74
N THR A 62 -21.71 13.07 9.86
CA THR A 62 -20.38 12.90 10.45
C THR A 62 -20.39 11.95 11.64
N GLY A 63 -21.58 11.55 12.12
CA GLY A 63 -21.74 10.83 13.39
C GLY A 63 -21.69 11.74 14.64
N TYR A 64 -21.61 13.06 14.47
CA TYR A 64 -21.63 14.05 15.55
C TYR A 64 -22.72 15.10 15.31
N GLU A 65 -23.28 15.67 16.38
CA GLU A 65 -24.26 16.76 16.29
C GLU A 65 -23.76 17.92 15.41
N LEU A 66 -24.70 18.58 14.73
CA LEU A 66 -24.46 19.75 13.86
C LEU A 66 -23.55 19.45 12.65
N GLY A 67 -23.29 18.17 12.33
CA GLY A 67 -22.43 17.78 11.22
C GLY A 67 -20.96 18.18 11.42
N MET A 68 -20.56 18.42 12.67
CA MET A 68 -19.19 18.80 13.01
C MET A 68 -18.25 17.59 12.99
N ARG A 69 -16.94 17.86 12.93
CA ARG A 69 -15.86 16.87 13.02
C ARG A 69 -14.93 17.26 14.15
N ARG A 70 -14.41 16.27 14.86
CA ARG A 70 -13.51 16.48 16.02
C ARG A 70 -12.05 16.53 15.61
N LEU A 71 -11.68 15.79 14.57
CA LEU A 71 -10.29 15.54 14.26
C LEU A 71 -9.61 16.79 13.67
N ILE A 72 -8.53 17.22 14.32
CA ILE A 72 -7.61 18.25 13.83
C ILE A 72 -6.32 17.56 13.41
N LEU A 73 -5.94 17.78 12.16
CA LEU A 73 -4.73 17.21 11.57
C LEU A 73 -3.61 18.25 11.50
N PRO A 74 -2.34 17.82 11.54
CA PRO A 74 -1.23 18.72 11.26
C PRO A 74 -1.33 19.25 9.82
N LEU A 75 -0.76 20.43 9.57
CA LEU A 75 -0.89 21.13 8.29
C LEU A 75 -0.47 20.26 7.08
N GLN A 76 0.62 19.49 7.21
CA GLN A 76 1.08 18.61 6.14
C GLN A 76 0.14 17.43 5.82
N ALA A 77 -0.91 17.21 6.62
CA ALA A 77 -1.87 16.12 6.45
C ALA A 77 -3.31 16.62 6.32
N ILE A 78 -3.51 17.89 5.97
CA ILE A 78 -4.85 18.50 5.89
C ILE A 78 -5.74 17.84 4.82
N ASP A 79 -5.14 17.26 3.78
CA ASP A 79 -5.84 16.46 2.77
C ASP A 79 -6.56 15.25 3.39
N GLY A 80 -6.09 14.78 4.54
CA GLY A 80 -6.76 13.79 5.38
C GLY A 80 -8.21 14.12 5.71
N LEU A 81 -8.55 15.41 5.87
CA LEU A 81 -9.92 15.83 6.12
C LEU A 81 -10.82 15.54 4.92
N HIS A 82 -10.33 15.72 3.69
CA HIS A 82 -11.10 15.40 2.49
C HIS A 82 -11.32 13.88 2.34
N TRP A 83 -10.34 13.06 2.71
CA TRP A 83 -10.52 11.59 2.75
C TRP A 83 -11.65 11.18 3.71
N ILE A 84 -11.68 11.78 4.91
CA ILE A 84 -12.74 11.56 5.89
C ILE A 84 -14.10 12.01 5.35
N MET A 85 -14.17 13.22 4.78
CA MET A 85 -15.40 13.77 4.19
C MET A 85 -15.94 12.88 3.07
N HIS A 86 -15.07 12.41 2.17
CA HIS A 86 -15.45 11.52 1.08
C HIS A 86 -15.91 10.15 1.58
N ALA A 87 -15.23 9.56 2.57
CA ALA A 87 -15.64 8.28 3.15
C ALA A 87 -17.00 8.40 3.85
N GLN A 88 -17.22 9.44 4.66
CA GLN A 88 -18.53 9.71 5.29
C GLN A 88 -19.64 9.93 4.26
N SER A 89 -19.35 10.68 3.18
CA SER A 89 -20.30 10.89 2.08
C SER A 89 -20.65 9.59 1.34
N MET A 90 -19.67 8.72 1.10
CA MET A 90 -19.87 7.40 0.48
C MET A 90 -20.74 6.50 1.36
N LEU A 91 -20.47 6.46 2.66
CA LEU A 91 -21.26 5.69 3.63
C LEU A 91 -22.70 6.16 3.69
N ARG A 92 -22.92 7.49 3.77
CA ARG A 92 -24.27 8.09 3.79
C ARG A 92 -25.06 7.75 2.54
N ASP A 93 -24.45 7.95 1.37
CA ASP A 93 -25.14 7.76 0.09
C ASP A 93 -25.15 6.29 -0.38
N SER A 94 -24.58 5.37 0.40
CA SER A 94 -24.36 3.98 -0.01
C SER A 94 -23.64 3.84 -1.37
N LYS A 95 -22.69 4.75 -1.63
CA LYS A 95 -21.94 4.82 -2.90
C LYS A 95 -20.61 4.09 -2.78
N TRP A 96 -20.26 3.35 -3.83
CA TRP A 96 -18.94 2.71 -3.98
C TRP A 96 -17.86 3.67 -4.46
N ARG A 97 -18.22 4.83 -5.01
CA ARG A 97 -17.29 5.79 -5.62
C ARG A 97 -17.80 7.22 -5.51
N VAL A 98 -16.92 8.16 -5.14
CA VAL A 98 -17.14 9.61 -5.34
C VAL A 98 -16.46 10.03 -6.64
N ARG A 99 -17.20 10.71 -7.54
CA ARG A 99 -16.67 11.24 -8.81
C ARG A 99 -16.59 12.77 -8.82
N SER A 100 -17.48 13.43 -8.08
CA SER A 100 -17.48 14.87 -7.90
C SER A 100 -17.89 15.22 -6.48
N THR A 101 -17.54 16.42 -6.04
CA THR A 101 -17.90 16.99 -4.74
C THR A 101 -18.24 18.45 -4.90
N THR A 102 -19.21 18.93 -4.12
CA THR A 102 -19.54 20.37 -3.98
C THR A 102 -19.05 20.94 -2.65
N GLY A 103 -18.42 20.10 -1.80
CA GLY A 103 -17.88 20.51 -0.51
C GLY A 103 -16.65 21.41 -0.60
N ASP A 104 -15.98 21.41 -1.75
CA ASP A 104 -14.95 22.39 -2.11
C ASP A 104 -15.32 23.03 -3.46
N ASN A 105 -14.70 24.19 -3.75
CA ASN A 105 -14.96 24.97 -4.96
C ASN A 105 -16.46 25.31 -5.20
N PHE A 106 -17.19 25.67 -4.14
CA PHE A 106 -18.61 26.06 -4.24
C PHE A 106 -18.79 27.36 -5.06
N PRO A 107 -19.83 27.46 -5.93
CA PRO A 107 -20.90 26.49 -6.18
C PRO A 107 -20.58 25.41 -7.23
N GLN A 108 -19.49 25.53 -7.99
CA GLN A 108 -19.22 24.68 -9.13
C GLN A 108 -18.85 23.24 -8.73
N GLY A 109 -18.26 23.06 -7.56
CA GLY A 109 -17.66 21.81 -7.15
C GLY A 109 -16.39 21.48 -7.95
N ARG A 110 -15.92 20.24 -7.83
CA ARG A 110 -14.86 19.69 -8.69
C ARG A 110 -14.98 18.17 -8.83
N ASP A 111 -14.23 17.65 -9.78
CA ASP A 111 -14.02 16.21 -9.92
C ASP A 111 -13.07 15.66 -8.84
N VAL A 112 -13.38 14.47 -8.38
CA VAL A 112 -12.59 13.69 -7.43
C VAL A 112 -11.81 12.63 -8.20
N HIS A 113 -10.51 12.89 -8.39
CA HIS A 113 -9.58 11.99 -9.08
C HIS A 113 -8.82 11.06 -8.12
N TRP A 114 -9.12 11.12 -6.83
CA TRP A 114 -8.43 10.38 -5.79
C TRP A 114 -8.72 8.88 -5.83
N SER A 115 -7.75 8.07 -5.37
CA SER A 115 -7.87 6.61 -5.41
C SER A 115 -8.95 6.08 -4.45
N HIS A 116 -9.90 5.28 -4.95
CA HIS A 116 -10.96 4.71 -4.12
C HIS A 116 -10.50 3.56 -3.24
N GLY A 117 -9.37 2.91 -3.56
CA GLY A 117 -8.81 1.85 -2.74
C GLY A 117 -8.52 2.30 -1.30
N PHE A 118 -8.03 3.53 -1.13
CA PHE A 118 -7.81 4.12 0.20
C PHE A 118 -9.11 4.47 0.93
N LEU A 119 -10.13 4.94 0.21
CA LEU A 119 -11.47 5.17 0.78
C LEU A 119 -12.13 3.88 1.25
N TRP A 120 -12.01 2.81 0.46
CA TRP A 120 -12.56 1.50 0.80
C TRP A 120 -11.90 0.91 2.04
N SER A 121 -10.58 1.02 2.17
CA SER A 121 -9.89 0.58 3.38
C SER A 121 -10.37 1.37 4.59
N LEU A 122 -10.43 2.71 4.49
CA LEU A 122 -10.92 3.56 5.57
C LEU A 122 -12.34 3.20 6.01
N MET A 123 -13.27 3.00 5.07
CA MET A 123 -14.63 2.56 5.38
C MET A 123 -14.67 1.16 6.02
N ALA A 124 -13.82 0.23 5.58
CA ALA A 124 -13.73 -1.09 6.17
C ALA A 124 -13.27 -1.02 7.64
N PHE A 125 -12.22 -0.27 7.94
CA PHE A 125 -11.78 -0.03 9.33
C PHE A 125 -12.87 0.64 10.16
N ALA A 126 -13.53 1.66 9.61
CA ALA A 126 -14.59 2.39 10.29
C ALA A 126 -15.78 1.50 10.62
N THR A 127 -16.13 0.58 9.72
CA THR A 127 -17.24 -0.38 9.90
C THR A 127 -16.92 -1.36 11.03
N VAL A 128 -15.72 -1.95 11.01
CA VAL A 128 -15.26 -2.85 12.07
C VAL A 128 -15.19 -2.13 13.42
N HIS A 129 -14.62 -0.93 13.45
CA HIS A 129 -14.53 -0.12 14.67
C HIS A 129 -15.90 0.28 15.21
N GLY A 130 -16.80 0.74 14.34
CA GLY A 130 -18.15 1.14 14.75
C GLY A 130 -18.94 -0.02 15.33
N TRP A 131 -18.77 -1.23 14.76
CA TRP A 131 -19.36 -2.45 15.31
C TRP A 131 -18.77 -2.81 16.69
N LEU A 132 -17.45 -2.74 16.85
CA LEU A 132 -16.78 -3.09 18.12
C LEU A 132 -17.03 -2.07 19.23
N ALA A 133 -17.14 -0.79 18.89
CA ALA A 133 -17.25 0.31 19.85
C ALA A 133 -18.70 0.81 20.07
N ASP A 134 -19.69 0.19 19.40
CA ASP A 134 -21.08 0.67 19.32
C ASP A 134 -21.18 2.17 18.98
N LEU A 135 -20.45 2.58 17.94
CA LEU A 135 -20.44 3.95 17.44
C LEU A 135 -21.04 4.00 16.03
N PRO A 136 -21.71 5.13 15.66
CA PRO A 136 -22.06 5.33 14.26
C PRO A 136 -20.83 5.21 13.36
N VAL A 137 -20.97 4.49 12.25
CA VAL A 137 -19.86 4.21 11.33
C VAL A 137 -19.22 5.52 10.83
N ALA A 138 -20.02 6.56 10.60
CA ALA A 138 -19.54 7.88 10.21
C ALA A 138 -18.58 8.52 11.24
N ALA A 139 -18.88 8.42 12.55
CA ALA A 139 -17.98 8.88 13.61
C ALA A 139 -16.73 8.00 13.69
N SER A 140 -16.89 6.69 13.45
CA SER A 140 -15.78 5.74 13.44
C SER A 140 -14.77 6.00 12.32
N VAL A 141 -15.18 6.63 11.20
CA VAL A 141 -14.24 7.08 10.17
C VAL A 141 -13.18 8.00 10.77
N GLU A 142 -13.59 9.02 11.53
CA GLU A 142 -12.65 9.95 12.17
C GLU A 142 -11.77 9.27 13.22
N ALA A 143 -12.32 8.31 13.97
CA ALA A 143 -11.59 7.60 15.01
C ALA A 143 -10.45 6.74 14.44
N VAL A 144 -10.70 6.05 13.32
CA VAL A 144 -9.71 5.12 12.73
C VAL A 144 -8.79 5.79 11.71
N ALA A 145 -9.22 6.89 11.08
CA ALA A 145 -8.48 7.49 9.97
C ALA A 145 -6.99 7.75 10.29
N PRO A 146 -6.62 8.27 11.48
CA PRO A 146 -5.22 8.50 11.82
C PRO A 146 -4.33 7.25 11.75
N TYR A 147 -4.89 6.05 11.87
CA TYR A 147 -4.14 4.80 11.99
C TYR A 147 -4.06 3.98 10.70
N VAL A 148 -4.86 4.31 9.68
CA VAL A 148 -5.01 3.44 8.49
C VAL A 148 -3.66 3.19 7.80
N ASN A 149 -2.86 4.22 7.58
CA ASN A 149 -1.54 4.03 6.97
C ASN A 149 -0.58 3.28 7.88
N THR A 150 -0.55 3.60 9.18
CA THR A 150 0.28 2.89 10.16
C THR A 150 -0.02 1.40 10.18
N PHE A 151 -1.30 1.02 10.09
CA PHE A 151 -1.70 -0.38 10.00
C PHE A 151 -1.10 -1.08 8.78
N PHE A 152 -1.14 -0.45 7.61
CA PHE A 152 -0.50 -0.99 6.41
C PHE A 152 1.01 -1.11 6.54
N LEU A 153 1.68 -0.16 7.21
CA LEU A 153 3.11 -0.26 7.50
C LEU A 153 3.44 -1.46 8.40
N VAL A 154 2.68 -1.66 9.49
CA VAL A 154 2.85 -2.81 10.39
C VAL A 154 2.73 -4.13 9.63
N ILE A 155 1.74 -4.25 8.74
CA ILE A 155 1.61 -5.42 7.86
C ILE A 155 2.82 -5.54 6.94
N ALA A 156 3.25 -4.46 6.29
CA ALA A 156 4.36 -4.49 5.34
C ALA A 156 5.69 -4.89 5.99
N ILE A 157 5.97 -4.44 7.22
CA ILE A 157 7.15 -4.82 8.01
C ILE A 157 7.19 -6.32 8.29
N VAL A 158 6.04 -7.01 8.32
CA VAL A 158 5.98 -8.47 8.50
C VAL A 158 6.01 -9.18 7.15
N VAL A 159 5.14 -8.78 6.24
CA VAL A 159 4.87 -9.50 4.99
C VAL A 159 6.04 -9.37 4.01
N CYS A 160 6.58 -8.17 3.78
CA CYS A 160 7.63 -7.98 2.77
C CYS A 160 8.91 -8.75 3.13
N PRO A 161 9.44 -8.66 4.36
CA PRO A 161 10.58 -9.47 4.78
C PRO A 161 10.31 -10.97 4.74
N TRP A 162 9.10 -11.42 5.14
CA TRP A 162 8.72 -12.83 5.08
C TRP A 162 8.74 -13.39 3.66
N MET A 163 8.24 -12.63 2.69
CA MET A 163 8.25 -13.01 1.27
C MET A 163 9.69 -13.04 0.72
N LEU A 164 10.49 -12.04 1.07
CA LEU A 164 11.81 -11.83 0.46
C LEU A 164 12.95 -12.59 1.13
N ARG A 165 12.78 -13.09 2.36
CA ARG A 165 13.83 -13.84 3.06
C ARG A 165 14.34 -15.05 2.28
N ARG A 166 13.48 -15.66 1.44
CA ARG A 166 13.86 -16.81 0.59
C ARG A 166 14.83 -16.43 -0.53
N ARG A 167 14.84 -15.16 -0.94
CA ARG A 167 15.65 -14.63 -2.04
C ARG A 167 16.84 -13.81 -1.55
N LEU A 168 16.62 -12.96 -0.55
CA LEU A 168 17.63 -12.02 -0.01
C LEU A 168 18.30 -12.53 1.27
N GLY A 169 17.89 -13.69 1.77
CA GLY A 169 18.36 -14.22 3.05
C GLY A 169 17.82 -13.45 4.27
N ASN A 170 18.26 -13.89 5.44
CA ASN A 170 17.78 -13.37 6.72
C ASN A 170 18.22 -11.91 6.97
N LEU A 171 19.44 -11.56 6.59
CA LEU A 171 19.97 -10.20 6.74
C LEU A 171 19.21 -9.21 5.85
N GLY A 172 18.90 -9.58 4.60
CA GLY A 172 18.10 -8.73 3.70
C GLY A 172 16.68 -8.50 4.23
N ALA A 173 16.06 -9.52 4.83
CA ALA A 173 14.74 -9.40 5.45
C ALA A 173 14.76 -8.43 6.65
N VAL A 174 15.73 -8.57 7.54
CA VAL A 174 15.89 -7.65 8.69
C VAL A 174 16.23 -6.24 8.23
N GLY A 175 17.17 -6.10 7.29
CA GLY A 175 17.55 -4.83 6.70
C GLY A 175 16.35 -4.09 6.12
N LEU A 176 15.52 -4.77 5.32
CA LEU A 176 14.29 -4.19 4.76
C LEU A 176 13.33 -3.70 5.85
N SER A 177 13.11 -4.51 6.90
CA SER A 177 12.25 -4.14 8.03
C SER A 177 12.74 -2.85 8.70
N CYS A 178 14.05 -2.78 8.99
CA CYS A 178 14.67 -1.62 9.60
C CYS A 178 14.63 -0.41 8.68
N SER A 179 14.85 -0.57 7.36
CA SER A 179 14.82 0.52 6.39
C SER A 179 13.44 1.18 6.28
N MET A 180 12.35 0.42 6.39
CA MET A 180 10.99 0.97 6.33
C MET A 180 10.70 1.98 7.46
N ILE A 181 11.35 1.85 8.62
CA ILE A 181 11.21 2.81 9.73
C ILE A 181 12.41 3.77 9.84
N GLY A 182 13.57 3.39 9.32
CA GLY A 182 14.80 4.17 9.40
C GLY A 182 14.92 5.24 8.31
N VAL A 183 14.27 5.04 7.15
CA VAL A 183 14.20 6.05 6.09
C VAL A 183 13.06 7.01 6.40
N HIS A 184 13.38 8.16 6.98
CA HIS A 184 12.41 9.15 7.46
C HIS A 184 11.35 9.51 6.41
N SER A 185 11.78 9.75 5.15
CA SER A 185 10.88 10.15 4.08
C SER A 185 9.85 9.07 3.69
N PHE A 186 10.17 7.81 3.93
CA PHE A 186 9.25 6.70 3.75
C PHE A 186 8.35 6.56 4.98
N TYR A 187 8.94 6.53 6.18
CA TYR A 187 8.21 6.34 7.44
C TYR A 187 7.13 7.41 7.66
N GLN A 188 7.42 8.68 7.34
CA GLN A 188 6.48 9.79 7.52
C GLN A 188 5.14 9.59 6.78
N LEU A 189 5.15 8.86 5.66
CA LEU A 189 3.95 8.58 4.86
C LEU A 189 2.98 7.61 5.56
N PHE A 190 3.42 6.98 6.64
CA PHE A 190 2.65 6.02 7.42
C PHE A 190 2.48 6.40 8.89
N MET A 191 2.99 7.56 9.30
CA MET A 191 2.85 8.03 10.68
C MET A 191 1.39 8.28 11.04
N VAL A 192 1.07 8.08 12.32
CA VAL A 192 -0.27 8.36 12.82
C VAL A 192 -0.63 9.82 12.58
N GLY A 193 -1.78 10.04 11.95
CA GLY A 193 -2.28 11.36 11.56
C GLY A 193 -1.90 11.78 10.14
N TYR A 194 -1.04 11.04 9.44
CA TYR A 194 -0.81 11.23 8.01
C TYR A 194 -1.81 10.37 7.22
N ILE A 195 -2.94 10.95 6.87
CA ILE A 195 -4.09 10.26 6.26
C ILE A 195 -4.07 10.54 4.76
N ASP A 196 -3.36 9.70 4.02
CA ASP A 196 -3.23 9.89 2.57
C ASP A 196 -2.78 8.63 1.81
N HIS A 197 -3.01 8.61 0.51
CA HIS A 197 -2.63 7.52 -0.39
C HIS A 197 -1.13 7.46 -0.73
N HIS A 198 -0.33 8.47 -0.37
CA HIS A 198 1.10 8.51 -0.65
C HIS A 198 1.88 7.31 -0.08
N GLY A 199 1.50 6.82 1.11
CA GLY A 199 2.09 5.60 1.67
C GLY A 199 1.84 4.38 0.77
N ALA A 200 0.64 4.23 0.22
CA ALA A 200 0.33 3.15 -0.72
C ALA A 200 1.13 3.27 -2.02
N ILE A 201 1.33 4.49 -2.55
CA ILE A 201 2.19 4.73 -3.72
C ILE A 201 3.63 4.32 -3.42
N ALA A 202 4.19 4.80 -2.31
CA ALA A 202 5.56 4.49 -1.90
C ALA A 202 5.76 2.98 -1.70
N MET A 203 4.78 2.30 -1.10
CA MET A 203 4.80 0.85 -0.93
C MET A 203 4.75 0.11 -2.26
N ALA A 204 3.87 0.52 -3.18
CA ALA A 204 3.78 -0.06 -4.52
C ALA A 204 5.10 0.12 -5.30
N SER A 205 5.70 1.33 -5.24
CA SER A 205 7.01 1.59 -5.84
C SER A 205 8.10 0.71 -5.23
N LEU A 206 8.12 0.57 -3.89
CA LEU A 206 9.05 -0.31 -3.21
C LEU A 206 8.85 -1.77 -3.66
N PHE A 207 7.61 -2.26 -3.75
CA PHE A 207 7.32 -3.61 -4.25
C PHE A 207 7.83 -3.82 -5.67
N CYS A 208 7.64 -2.86 -6.58
CA CYS A 208 8.19 -2.96 -7.94
C CYS A 208 9.71 -3.15 -7.92
N VAL A 209 10.43 -2.35 -7.13
CA VAL A 209 11.89 -2.46 -6.98
C VAL A 209 12.28 -3.81 -6.38
N LEU A 210 11.59 -4.24 -5.32
CA LEU A 210 11.87 -5.50 -4.64
C LEU A 210 11.59 -6.72 -5.51
N LEU A 211 10.53 -6.69 -6.34
CA LEU A 211 10.23 -7.76 -7.28
C LEU A 211 11.29 -7.87 -8.38
N VAL A 212 11.76 -6.73 -8.91
CA VAL A 212 12.87 -6.73 -9.87
C VAL A 212 14.14 -7.28 -9.21
N ALA A 213 14.52 -6.77 -8.03
CA ALA A 213 15.72 -7.21 -7.32
C ALA A 213 15.66 -8.70 -6.94
N ALA A 214 14.54 -9.17 -6.39
CA ALA A 214 14.36 -10.55 -5.94
C ALA A 214 14.09 -11.53 -7.09
N GLY A 215 13.55 -11.05 -8.22
CA GLY A 215 13.42 -11.78 -9.47
C GLY A 215 14.74 -11.95 -10.23
N GLY A 216 15.84 -11.45 -9.66
CA GLY A 216 17.17 -11.54 -10.25
C GLY A 216 17.45 -10.46 -11.29
N ALA A 217 16.54 -9.50 -11.52
CA ALA A 217 16.71 -8.40 -12.48
C ALA A 217 17.11 -8.84 -13.91
N GLY A 218 16.77 -10.08 -14.31
CA GLY A 218 17.21 -10.70 -15.56
C GLY A 218 18.60 -11.36 -15.50
N TRP A 219 19.27 -11.33 -14.35
CA TRP A 219 20.56 -11.95 -14.08
C TRP A 219 20.34 -13.35 -13.51
N THR A 220 19.71 -14.21 -14.29
CA THR A 220 19.72 -15.64 -14.00
C THR A 220 21.06 -16.20 -14.47
N VAL A 221 21.77 -16.92 -13.60
CA VAL A 221 22.92 -17.74 -14.02
C VAL A 221 22.38 -18.72 -15.06
N ALA A 222 22.91 -18.66 -16.30
CA ALA A 222 22.58 -19.65 -17.31
C ALA A 222 22.88 -21.03 -16.71
N THR A 223 21.84 -21.85 -16.59
CA THR A 223 22.05 -23.24 -16.22
C THR A 223 22.77 -23.94 -17.37
N PRO A 224 23.52 -25.04 -17.13
CA PRO A 224 24.11 -25.83 -18.22
C PRO A 224 23.07 -26.26 -19.28
N SER A 225 21.80 -26.41 -18.88
CA SER A 225 20.66 -26.63 -19.78
C SER A 225 20.30 -25.41 -20.64
N ASP A 226 20.39 -24.19 -20.10
CA ASP A 226 20.22 -22.97 -20.88
C ASP A 226 21.35 -22.80 -21.90
N GLU A 227 22.58 -23.19 -21.52
CA GLU A 227 23.73 -23.19 -22.42
C GLU A 227 23.54 -24.19 -23.58
N LEU A 228 22.95 -25.37 -23.32
CA LEU A 228 22.57 -26.34 -24.35
C LEU A 228 21.49 -25.80 -25.29
N LEU A 229 20.45 -25.16 -24.77
CA LEU A 229 19.39 -24.54 -25.58
C LEU A 229 19.91 -23.36 -26.44
N PHE A 230 20.81 -22.55 -25.89
CA PHE A 230 21.48 -21.48 -26.64
C PHE A 230 22.50 -22.00 -27.65
N ARG A 231 23.07 -23.19 -27.44
CA ARG A 231 23.98 -23.84 -28.39
C ARG A 231 23.22 -24.50 -29.54
N GLU A 232 22.09 -25.14 -29.27
CA GLU A 232 21.23 -25.72 -30.31
C GLU A 232 20.58 -24.65 -31.20
N SER A 233 20.11 -23.54 -30.62
CA SER A 233 19.55 -22.43 -31.39
C SER A 233 20.56 -21.73 -32.30
N ARG A 234 21.87 -21.74 -31.97
CA ARG A 234 22.93 -21.28 -32.89
C ARG A 234 23.26 -22.27 -34.00
N LEU A 235 22.97 -23.55 -33.81
CA LEU A 235 23.17 -24.59 -34.82
C LEU A 235 22.05 -24.62 -35.85
N VAL A 236 20.90 -24.01 -35.55
CA VAL A 236 19.92 -23.62 -36.57
C VAL A 236 20.45 -22.40 -37.32
N THR A 237 21.48 -22.63 -38.14
CA THR A 237 21.81 -21.68 -39.21
C THR A 237 20.53 -21.47 -40.02
N PRO A 238 20.07 -20.23 -40.21
CA PRO A 238 18.89 -19.98 -41.03
C PRO A 238 19.18 -20.56 -42.41
N LYS A 239 18.49 -21.64 -42.75
CA LYS A 239 18.56 -22.28 -44.06
C LYS A 239 18.32 -21.16 -45.05
N LYS A 240 19.40 -20.76 -45.74
CA LYS A 240 19.46 -19.62 -46.67
C LYS A 240 18.27 -19.79 -47.62
N ARG A 241 17.18 -19.09 -47.34
CA ARG A 241 15.95 -19.19 -48.11
C ARG A 241 16.31 -18.59 -49.46
N SER A 242 16.59 -19.44 -50.43
CA SER A 242 16.95 -19.00 -51.76
C SER A 242 15.78 -18.17 -52.27
N ASN A 243 16.04 -16.88 -52.48
CA ASN A 243 15.13 -15.97 -53.14
C ASN A 243 14.90 -16.48 -54.56
N ARG A 244 13.92 -17.37 -54.72
CA ARG A 244 13.36 -17.70 -56.03
C ARG A 244 12.43 -16.54 -56.39
N ARG A 245 13.03 -15.51 -57.01
CA ARG A 245 12.30 -14.53 -57.82
C ARG A 245 11.57 -15.30 -58.93
N SER A 246 10.30 -15.62 -58.73
CA SER A 246 9.36 -15.80 -59.84
C SER A 246 8.72 -14.45 -60.09
N GLY A 247 9.01 -13.87 -61.25
CA GLY A 247 8.35 -12.68 -61.73
C GLY A 247 6.88 -12.94 -62.06
N GLY A 248 6.18 -11.82 -62.26
CA GLY A 248 4.75 -11.75 -62.60
C GLY A 248 3.96 -11.13 -61.44
N THR A 249 3.17 -10.08 -61.60
CA THR A 249 2.71 -9.40 -62.82
C THR A 249 2.16 -8.04 -62.37
N ALA A 250 2.31 -7.03 -63.23
CA ALA A 250 1.69 -5.73 -63.07
C ALA A 250 0.16 -5.83 -63.07
N LEU A 251 -0.51 -5.05 -62.21
CA LEU A 251 -1.89 -4.52 -62.33
C LEU A 251 -2.06 -3.51 -61.19
N SER A 252 -1.92 -2.19 -61.42
CA SER A 252 -2.92 -1.28 -61.98
C SER A 252 -4.11 -0.98 -61.06
N LYS A 253 -4.07 0.25 -60.54
CA LYS A 253 -5.15 1.24 -60.39
C LYS A 253 -6.18 1.17 -59.24
N ALA A 254 -6.45 2.41 -58.79
CA ALA A 254 -7.66 2.96 -58.18
C ALA A 254 -7.96 2.46 -56.77
N GLY A 255 -8.28 3.27 -55.76
CA GLY A 255 -8.87 4.62 -55.72
C GLY A 255 -9.87 4.61 -54.55
N GLN A 256 -10.27 5.79 -54.07
CA GLN A 256 -11.31 6.09 -53.05
C GLN A 256 -10.82 6.03 -51.60
N ASN A 257 -10.59 7.17 -50.92
CA ASN A 257 -11.55 8.17 -50.40
C ASN A 257 -12.74 7.52 -49.69
N ILE A 258 -12.72 7.49 -48.34
CA ILE A 258 -13.90 7.72 -47.50
C ILE A 258 -13.46 8.51 -46.26
N GLU A 259 -14.28 9.52 -46.00
CA GLU A 259 -14.41 10.55 -44.95
C GLU A 259 -13.93 10.23 -43.53
#